data_AF-A0A7K2L1Q5-F1
#
_entry.id   AF-A0A7K2L1Q5-F1
#
_cell.length_a   1.000
_cell.length_b   1.000
_cell.length_c   1.000
_cell.angle_alpha   90.00
_cell.angle_beta   90.00
_cell.angle_gamma   90.00
#
_symmetry.space_group_name_H-M   'P 1'
#
loop_
_entity.id
_entity.type
_entity.pdbx_description
1 polymer ?
#
loop_
_entity_poly.entity_id
_entity_poly.type
_entity_poly.pdbx_seq_one_letter_code
_entity_poly.pdbx_strand_id
1 'polypeptide(L)'
;MTLPTANEQFDYQIGSAYTLPKNVRVVSRDRTAKPAAGLYNICYVNAFQTQPDALDWWEKNQPDLLLRDGSGAPVQDEDWGEVLLDTSTAGKRERLAQIVGGWIDGCAKSGFQAVEPDNLDSYERSDGLLTKQHNAAFARLLAQRSHAAGLAIGQKNTTALLPERKTIGFDFAVAEECGQYEECEEYAAAYENRVYVIEYTDTGYGRACA
;
A
#
# COMPACT_ATOMS: atom_id res chain seq x y z
N MET A 1 4.99 14.20 -12.33
CA MET A 1 5.23 13.15 -11.31
C MET A 1 6.70 12.82 -11.32
N THR A 2 7.32 12.74 -10.15
CA THR A 2 8.72 12.34 -9.99
C THR A 2 8.74 10.93 -9.44
N LEU A 3 9.61 10.06 -9.96
CA LEU A 3 9.76 8.70 -9.46
C LEU A 3 10.79 8.63 -8.32
N PRO A 4 10.68 7.64 -7.43
CA PRO A 4 11.73 7.36 -6.47
C PRO A 4 13.02 6.93 -7.17
N THR A 5 14.17 7.31 -6.61
CA THR A 5 15.48 6.83 -7.10
C THR A 5 15.78 5.44 -6.55
N ALA A 6 16.17 4.52 -7.43
CA ALA A 6 16.58 3.17 -7.05
C ALA A 6 17.78 3.17 -6.08
N ASN A 7 17.84 2.17 -5.19
CA ASN A 7 18.94 1.95 -4.24
C ASN A 7 19.19 3.10 -3.23
N GLU A 8 18.25 4.03 -3.09
CA GLU A 8 18.33 5.07 -2.07
C GLU A 8 18.09 4.50 -0.67
N GLN A 9 18.74 5.11 0.31
CA GLN A 9 18.55 4.76 1.72
C GLN A 9 17.12 5.10 2.15
N PHE A 10 16.42 4.09 2.66
CA PHE A 10 15.00 4.12 2.98
C PHE A 10 14.75 3.97 4.47
N ASP A 11 13.68 4.59 4.95
CA ASP A 11 13.21 4.51 6.33
C ASP A 11 11.68 4.39 6.36
N TYR A 12 11.15 3.57 7.26
CA TYR A 12 9.73 3.23 7.33
C TYR A 12 9.12 3.72 8.65
N GLN A 13 8.28 4.75 8.59
CA GLN A 13 7.75 5.49 9.75
C GLN A 13 6.23 5.55 9.76
N ILE A 14 5.58 4.41 9.52
CA ILE A 14 4.11 4.36 9.45
C ILE A 14 3.44 4.38 10.83
N GLY A 15 4.12 3.94 11.89
CA GLY A 15 3.59 3.98 13.26
C GLY A 15 3.75 5.35 13.94
N SER A 16 4.87 6.04 13.71
CA SER A 16 5.08 7.43 14.14
C SER A 16 6.31 8.03 13.45
N ALA A 17 6.28 9.34 13.24
CA ALA A 17 7.43 10.05 12.69
C ALA A 17 8.52 10.27 13.75
N TYR A 18 9.78 10.02 13.38
CA TYR A 18 10.95 10.30 14.20
C TYR A 18 12.08 10.95 13.39
N THR A 19 13.14 11.38 14.09
CA THR A 19 14.31 12.01 13.47
C THR A 19 15.03 11.01 12.58
N LEU A 20 15.07 11.30 11.28
CA LEU A 20 15.69 10.42 10.29
C LEU A 20 17.23 10.41 10.39
N PRO A 21 17.88 9.26 10.19
CA PRO A 21 19.31 9.18 9.95
C PRO A 21 19.74 10.06 8.75
N LYS A 22 20.94 10.66 8.83
CA LYS A 22 21.42 11.64 7.83
C LYS A 22 21.59 11.07 6.41
N ASN A 23 21.76 9.76 6.28
CA ASN A 23 21.93 9.07 5.01
C ASN A 23 20.60 8.77 4.32
N VAL A 24 19.45 8.82 5.03
CA VAL A 24 18.14 8.54 4.44
C VAL A 24 17.80 9.58 3.37
N ARG A 25 17.21 9.09 2.26
CA ARG A 25 16.75 9.90 1.12
C ARG A 25 15.30 9.65 0.77
N VAL A 26 14.77 8.47 1.12
CA VAL A 26 13.38 8.08 0.91
C VAL A 26 12.76 7.69 2.25
N VAL A 27 11.56 8.14 2.54
CA VAL A 27 10.84 7.76 3.76
C VAL A 27 9.38 7.47 3.44
N SER A 28 8.84 6.40 4.00
CA SER A 28 7.38 6.21 4.04
C SER A 28 6.81 6.64 5.39
N ARG A 29 5.68 7.34 5.37
CA ARG A 29 4.95 7.83 6.54
C ARG A 29 3.46 7.69 6.34
N ASP A 30 2.73 7.45 7.42
CA ASP A 30 1.27 7.47 7.40
C ASP A 30 0.72 8.79 6.82
N ARG A 31 -0.38 8.70 6.07
CA ARG A 31 -1.05 9.84 5.43
C ARG A 31 -1.43 10.99 6.39
N THR A 32 -1.53 10.72 7.68
CA THR A 32 -1.82 11.73 8.71
C THR A 32 -0.57 12.43 9.23
N ALA A 33 0.62 11.89 8.97
CA ALA A 33 1.89 12.47 9.36
C ALA A 33 2.38 13.53 8.36
N LYS A 34 3.23 14.44 8.85
CA LYS A 34 3.87 15.45 7.99
C LYS A 34 5.01 14.82 7.18
N PRO A 35 5.13 15.14 5.88
CA PRO A 35 6.33 14.80 5.10
C PRO A 35 7.61 15.33 5.74
N ALA A 36 8.71 14.59 5.59
CA ALA A 36 10.05 15.04 5.92
C ALA A 36 10.57 15.99 4.85
N ALA A 37 10.93 17.21 5.25
CA ALA A 37 11.42 18.23 4.32
C ALA A 37 12.72 17.80 3.62
N GLY A 38 12.81 18.05 2.32
CA GLY A 38 14.03 17.80 1.52
C GLY A 38 14.28 16.34 1.16
N LEU A 39 13.37 15.42 1.50
CA LEU A 39 13.46 13.99 1.16
C LEU A 39 12.34 13.60 0.19
N TYR A 40 12.46 12.41 -0.39
CA TYR A 40 11.38 11.78 -1.14
C TYR A 40 10.42 11.08 -0.16
N ASN A 41 9.17 11.50 -0.13
CA ASN A 41 8.16 11.03 0.81
C ASN A 41 7.12 10.16 0.10
N ILE A 42 6.99 8.93 0.59
CA ILE A 42 5.93 7.98 0.24
C ILE A 42 4.83 8.09 1.31
N CYS A 43 3.59 8.23 0.88
CA CYS A 43 2.43 8.33 1.74
C CYS A 43 1.81 6.94 1.92
N TYR A 44 1.92 6.38 3.11
CA TYR A 44 1.23 5.16 3.49
C TYR A 44 -0.27 5.39 3.57
N VAL A 45 -1.03 4.52 2.90
CA VAL A 45 -2.49 4.52 2.90
C VAL A 45 -2.97 3.09 3.07
N ASN A 46 -3.56 2.73 4.21
CA ASN A 46 -4.30 1.48 4.31
C ASN A 46 -5.53 1.54 3.41
N ALA A 47 -5.44 0.88 2.25
CA ALA A 47 -6.37 1.10 1.14
C ALA A 47 -7.34 -0.06 0.95
N PHE A 48 -7.00 -1.26 1.43
CA PHE A 48 -7.77 -2.49 1.23
C PHE A 48 -8.35 -3.06 2.52
N GLN A 49 -8.02 -2.47 3.67
CA GLN A 49 -8.61 -2.75 4.97
C GLN A 49 -8.97 -1.43 5.67
N THR A 50 -9.77 -1.52 6.73
CA THR A 50 -10.00 -0.40 7.66
C THR A 50 -8.82 -0.27 8.62
N GLN A 51 -8.51 0.93 9.11
CA GLN A 51 -7.72 1.06 10.33
C GLN A 51 -8.61 0.77 11.57
N PRO A 52 -8.07 0.23 12.69
CA PRO A 52 -8.88 -0.15 13.85
C PRO A 52 -9.66 1.03 14.45
N ASP A 53 -9.11 2.24 14.38
CA ASP A 53 -9.75 3.47 14.84
C ASP A 53 -10.75 4.08 13.83
N ALA A 54 -10.84 3.53 12.62
CA ALA A 54 -11.72 4.00 11.55
C ALA A 54 -12.96 3.11 11.34
N LEU A 55 -13.03 1.93 11.95
CA LEU A 55 -14.11 0.96 11.72
C LEU A 55 -15.50 1.54 12.00
N ASP A 56 -15.68 2.24 13.12
CA ASP A 56 -16.96 2.89 13.48
C ASP A 56 -17.48 3.82 12.38
N TRP A 57 -16.58 4.54 11.70
CA TRP A 57 -16.96 5.41 10.59
C TRP A 57 -17.44 4.60 9.39
N TRP A 58 -16.75 3.50 9.05
CA TRP A 58 -17.14 2.63 7.95
C TRP A 58 -18.49 1.97 8.20
N GLU A 59 -18.71 1.41 9.39
CA GLU A 59 -20.00 0.80 9.75
C GLU A 59 -21.16 1.79 9.68
N LYS A 60 -20.93 3.04 10.10
CA LYS A 60 -21.96 4.07 10.08
C LYS A 60 -22.25 4.61 8.68
N ASN A 61 -21.22 4.84 7.86
CA ASN A 61 -21.35 5.63 6.64
C ASN A 61 -21.31 4.78 5.36
N GLN A 62 -20.61 3.64 5.38
CA GLN A 62 -20.36 2.79 4.22
C GLN A 62 -20.36 1.29 4.59
N PRO A 63 -21.38 0.79 5.34
CA PRO A 63 -21.36 -0.58 5.87
C PRO A 63 -21.33 -1.67 4.80
N ASP A 64 -21.76 -1.36 3.57
CA ASP A 64 -21.78 -2.26 2.44
C ASP A 64 -20.44 -2.34 1.70
N LEU A 65 -19.50 -1.44 2.01
CA LEU A 65 -18.12 -1.46 1.52
C LEU A 65 -17.18 -2.26 2.43
N LEU A 66 -17.68 -2.74 3.58
CA LEU A 66 -16.99 -3.72 4.41
C LEU A 66 -17.28 -5.13 3.87
N LEU A 67 -16.25 -5.95 3.74
CA LEU A 67 -16.40 -7.34 3.35
C LEU A 67 -17.11 -8.10 4.45
N ARG A 68 -18.13 -8.87 4.08
CA ARG A 68 -18.93 -9.68 5.01
C ARG A 68 -19.06 -11.10 4.51
N ASP A 69 -19.07 -12.03 5.45
CA ASP A 69 -19.26 -13.45 5.17
C ASP A 69 -20.75 -13.80 4.90
N GLY A 70 -21.03 -15.09 4.70
CA GLY A 70 -22.39 -15.59 4.47
C GLY A 70 -23.35 -15.41 5.66
N SER A 71 -22.83 -15.13 6.86
CA SER A 71 -23.63 -14.81 8.06
C SER A 71 -23.89 -13.32 8.21
N GLY A 72 -23.20 -12.48 7.43
CA GLY A 72 -23.23 -11.02 7.52
C GLY A 72 -22.20 -10.45 8.50
N ALA A 73 -21.34 -11.27 9.09
CA ALA A 73 -20.26 -10.82 9.96
C ALA A 73 -19.13 -10.16 9.13
N PRO A 74 -18.48 -9.09 9.63
CA PRO A 74 -17.30 -8.53 8.97
C PRO A 74 -16.18 -9.56 8.87
N VAL A 75 -15.51 -9.62 7.71
CA VAL A 75 -14.30 -10.42 7.53
C VAL A 75 -13.12 -9.61 8.02
N GLN A 76 -12.45 -10.12 9.05
CA GLN A 76 -11.40 -9.41 9.77
C GLN A 76 -10.07 -10.13 9.58
N ASP A 77 -9.02 -9.33 9.40
CA ASP A 77 -7.64 -9.76 9.50
C ASP A 77 -7.30 -10.04 10.97
N GLU A 78 -7.06 -11.29 11.33
CA GLU A 78 -6.82 -11.69 12.73
C GLU A 78 -5.51 -11.10 13.29
N ASP A 79 -4.50 -10.88 12.44
CA ASP A 79 -3.19 -10.40 12.87
C ASP A 79 -3.24 -8.90 13.24
N TRP A 80 -4.11 -8.14 12.57
CA TRP A 80 -4.19 -6.69 12.69
C TRP A 80 -5.48 -6.18 13.35
N GLY A 81 -6.48 -7.04 13.48
CA GLY A 81 -7.79 -6.64 13.96
C GLY A 81 -8.52 -5.69 13.00
N GLU A 82 -8.16 -5.69 11.71
CA GLU A 82 -8.66 -4.78 10.70
C GLU A 82 -9.69 -5.46 9.78
N VAL A 83 -10.80 -4.77 9.46
CA VAL A 83 -11.84 -5.34 8.58
C VAL A 83 -11.47 -5.11 7.12
N LEU A 84 -11.63 -6.15 6.29
CA LEU A 84 -11.35 -6.07 4.85
C LEU A 84 -12.39 -5.21 4.14
N LEU A 85 -11.94 -4.42 3.15
CA LEU A 85 -12.83 -3.67 2.27
C LEU A 85 -13.30 -4.55 1.10
N ASP A 86 -14.57 -4.41 0.73
CA ASP A 86 -15.18 -5.25 -0.30
C ASP A 86 -14.89 -4.71 -1.71
N THR A 87 -13.89 -5.30 -2.35
CA THR A 87 -13.50 -5.00 -3.73
C THR A 87 -14.23 -5.85 -4.78
N SER A 88 -15.20 -6.69 -4.40
CA SER A 88 -15.78 -7.75 -5.25
C SER A 88 -16.50 -7.24 -6.50
N THR A 89 -17.13 -6.07 -6.44
CA THR A 89 -17.89 -5.51 -7.57
C THR A 89 -17.31 -4.21 -8.07
N ALA A 90 -17.52 -3.90 -9.35
CA ALA A 90 -17.05 -2.65 -9.95
C ALA A 90 -17.61 -1.42 -9.21
N GLY A 91 -18.91 -1.40 -8.89
CA GLY A 91 -19.53 -0.29 -8.17
C GLY A 91 -18.97 -0.07 -6.75
N LYS A 92 -18.61 -1.15 -6.04
CA LYS A 92 -17.94 -1.03 -4.74
C LYS A 92 -16.52 -0.47 -4.90
N ARG A 93 -15.75 -0.97 -5.87
CA ARG A 93 -14.40 -0.46 -6.17
C ARG A 93 -14.41 1.02 -6.55
N GLU A 94 -15.38 1.48 -7.33
CA GLU A 94 -15.52 2.91 -7.68
C GLU A 94 -15.80 3.78 -6.45
N ARG A 95 -16.69 3.34 -5.55
CA ARG A 95 -16.98 4.06 -4.30
C ARG A 95 -15.80 4.06 -3.34
N LEU A 96 -15.12 2.93 -3.20
CA LEU A 96 -13.86 2.83 -2.45
C LEU A 96 -12.80 3.77 -3.03
N ALA A 97 -12.66 3.82 -4.36
CA ALA A 97 -11.70 4.70 -5.02
C ALA A 97 -12.03 6.19 -4.84
N GLN A 98 -13.29 6.56 -4.65
CA GLN A 98 -13.66 7.94 -4.29
C GLN A 98 -13.20 8.30 -2.88
N ILE A 99 -13.37 7.39 -1.91
CA ILE A 99 -12.98 7.60 -0.51
C ILE A 99 -11.45 7.62 -0.39
N VAL A 100 -10.79 6.53 -0.81
CA VAL A 100 -9.33 6.38 -0.77
C VAL A 100 -8.66 7.42 -1.68
N GLY A 101 -9.27 7.75 -2.81
CA GLY A 101 -8.80 8.81 -3.70
C GLY A 101 -8.77 10.19 -3.04
N GLY A 102 -9.71 10.49 -2.14
CA GLY A 102 -9.67 11.70 -1.32
C GLY A 102 -8.48 11.72 -0.35
N TRP A 103 -8.05 10.55 0.16
CA TRP A 103 -6.85 10.44 0.98
C TRP A 103 -5.57 10.63 0.15
N ILE A 104 -5.51 10.04 -1.05
CA ILE A 104 -4.43 10.24 -2.02
C ILE A 104 -4.28 11.73 -2.38
N ASP A 105 -5.38 12.44 -2.63
CA ASP A 105 -5.36 13.88 -2.85
C ASP A 105 -4.82 14.65 -1.64
N GLY A 106 -5.14 14.18 -0.43
CA GLY A 106 -4.59 14.70 0.82
C GLY A 106 -3.07 14.56 0.86
N CYS A 107 -2.53 13.40 0.49
CA CYS A 107 -1.09 13.18 0.36
C CYS A 107 -0.46 14.19 -0.63
N ALA A 108 -1.06 14.39 -1.81
CA ALA A 108 -0.56 15.36 -2.79
C ALA A 108 -0.53 16.77 -2.21
N LYS A 109 -1.63 17.21 -1.57
CA LYS A 109 -1.73 18.54 -0.94
C LYS A 109 -0.73 18.74 0.19
N SER A 110 -0.45 17.69 0.96
CA SER A 110 0.54 17.72 2.05
C SER A 110 1.99 17.75 1.53
N GLY A 111 2.22 17.48 0.25
CA GLY A 111 3.52 17.53 -0.39
C GLY A 111 4.28 16.19 -0.39
N PHE A 112 3.57 15.06 -0.32
CA PHE A 112 4.15 13.75 -0.63
C PHE A 112 4.46 13.64 -2.14
N GLN A 113 5.38 12.75 -2.51
CA GLN A 113 5.75 12.49 -3.92
C GLN A 113 5.12 11.21 -4.46
N ALA A 114 4.77 10.28 -3.56
CA ALA A 114 4.20 9.00 -3.90
C ALA A 114 3.19 8.53 -2.85
N VAL A 115 2.43 7.48 -3.19
CA VAL A 115 1.61 6.72 -2.23
C VAL A 115 1.97 5.23 -2.30
N GLU A 116 1.81 4.54 -1.17
CA GLU A 116 1.79 3.09 -1.09
C GLU A 116 0.43 2.64 -0.53
N PRO A 117 -0.45 2.04 -1.36
CA PRO A 117 -1.70 1.48 -0.89
C PRO A 117 -1.42 0.11 -0.25
N ASP A 118 -1.59 0.02 1.07
CA ASP A 118 -1.32 -1.19 1.85
C ASP A 118 -2.46 -2.22 1.77
N ASN A 119 -2.16 -3.46 2.13
CA ASN A 119 -3.07 -4.61 2.11
C ASN A 119 -3.56 -5.04 0.70
N LEU A 120 -2.73 -4.85 -0.33
CA LEU A 120 -3.03 -5.27 -1.71
C LEU A 120 -3.37 -6.77 -1.82
N ASP A 121 -2.77 -7.59 -0.97
CA ASP A 121 -3.00 -9.03 -0.84
C ASP A 121 -4.20 -9.42 0.04
N SER A 122 -5.07 -8.48 0.44
CA SER A 122 -6.21 -8.78 1.31
C SER A 122 -7.12 -9.90 0.79
N TYR A 123 -7.09 -10.19 -0.51
CA TYR A 123 -7.80 -11.34 -1.07
C TYR A 123 -7.35 -12.69 -0.49
N GLU A 124 -6.11 -12.81 -0.02
CA GLU A 124 -5.57 -14.02 0.61
C GLU A 124 -6.18 -14.29 1.99
N ARG A 125 -6.67 -13.24 2.64
CA ARG A 125 -7.30 -13.26 3.97
C ARG A 125 -8.82 -13.07 3.92
N SER A 126 -9.43 -13.36 2.77
CA SER A 126 -10.84 -13.05 2.49
C SER A 126 -11.78 -14.27 2.54
N ASP A 127 -11.32 -15.42 3.01
CA ASP A 127 -12.06 -16.70 2.96
C ASP A 127 -12.55 -17.07 1.55
N GLY A 128 -11.81 -16.65 0.53
CA GLY A 128 -12.16 -16.87 -0.89
C GLY A 128 -13.28 -15.97 -1.41
N LEU A 129 -13.74 -14.98 -0.64
CA LEU A 129 -14.77 -14.02 -1.05
C LEU A 129 -14.22 -12.95 -2.01
N LEU A 130 -12.92 -12.66 -1.93
CA LEU A 130 -12.21 -11.80 -2.88
C LEU A 130 -11.24 -12.61 -3.73
N THR A 131 -11.01 -12.12 -4.95
CA THR A 131 -10.03 -12.67 -5.87
C THR A 131 -8.89 -11.69 -6.05
N LYS A 132 -7.73 -12.20 -6.48
CA LYS A 132 -6.61 -11.37 -6.91
C LYS A 132 -7.03 -10.29 -7.92
N GLN A 133 -7.91 -10.63 -8.86
CA GLN A 133 -8.40 -9.71 -9.89
C GLN A 133 -9.34 -8.62 -9.34
N HIS A 134 -10.07 -8.89 -8.25
CA HIS A 134 -10.84 -7.84 -7.56
C HIS A 134 -9.90 -6.75 -7.04
N ASN A 135 -8.82 -7.16 -6.36
CA ASN A 135 -7.84 -6.23 -5.81
C ASN A 135 -7.01 -5.53 -6.91
N ALA A 136 -6.59 -6.26 -7.96
CA ALA A 136 -5.90 -5.66 -9.11
C ALA A 136 -6.76 -4.59 -9.81
N ALA A 137 -8.06 -4.84 -9.99
CA ALA A 137 -8.97 -3.87 -10.59
C ALA A 137 -9.14 -2.63 -9.71
N PHE A 138 -9.14 -2.79 -8.39
CA PHE A 138 -9.21 -1.66 -7.47
C PHE A 138 -7.89 -0.87 -7.44
N ALA A 139 -6.76 -1.56 -7.36
CA ALA A 139 -5.43 -0.96 -7.43
C ALA A 139 -5.25 -0.10 -8.69
N ARG A 140 -5.82 -0.52 -9.83
CA ARG A 140 -5.79 0.26 -11.07
C ARG A 140 -6.53 1.60 -10.95
N LEU A 141 -7.65 1.64 -10.24
CA LEU A 141 -8.37 2.90 -9.97
C LEU A 141 -7.53 3.82 -9.07
N LEU A 142 -6.85 3.26 -8.08
CA LEU A 142 -5.96 4.02 -7.21
C LEU A 142 -4.76 4.57 -7.99
N ALA A 143 -4.14 3.77 -8.86
CA ALA A 143 -3.03 4.20 -9.71
C ALA A 143 -3.43 5.37 -10.62
N GLN A 144 -4.60 5.27 -11.28
CA GLN A 144 -5.14 6.36 -12.08
C GLN A 144 -5.33 7.64 -11.25
N ARG A 145 -5.84 7.52 -10.02
CA ARG A 145 -6.03 8.67 -9.14
C ARG A 145 -4.70 9.28 -8.70
N SER A 146 -3.73 8.47 -8.29
CA SER A 146 -2.39 8.91 -7.90
C SER A 146 -1.70 9.67 -9.01
N HIS A 147 -1.69 9.10 -10.22
CA HIS A 147 -1.09 9.75 -11.40
C HIS A 147 -1.80 11.06 -11.75
N ALA A 148 -3.13 11.11 -11.65
CA ALA A 148 -3.89 12.36 -11.84
C ALA A 148 -3.58 13.43 -10.79
N ALA A 149 -3.24 13.02 -9.56
CA ALA A 149 -2.78 13.90 -8.49
C ALA A 149 -1.26 14.24 -8.59
N GLY A 150 -0.55 13.70 -9.59
CA GLY A 150 0.87 13.91 -9.80
C GLY A 150 1.80 13.06 -8.92
N LEU A 151 1.25 12.05 -8.25
CA LEU A 151 1.93 11.14 -7.32
C LEU A 151 2.27 9.81 -7.99
N ALA A 152 3.48 9.30 -7.75
CA ALA A 152 3.80 7.91 -8.08
C ALA A 152 3.03 6.95 -7.17
N ILE A 153 2.83 5.71 -7.60
CA ILE A 153 2.16 4.68 -6.80
C ILE A 153 3.01 3.41 -6.69
N GLY A 154 3.23 2.97 -5.46
CA GLY A 154 3.96 1.76 -5.13
C GLY A 154 3.04 0.54 -5.10
N GLN A 155 3.53 -0.59 -5.59
CA GLN A 155 2.98 -1.90 -5.23
C GLN A 155 3.44 -2.24 -3.82
N LYS A 156 2.51 -2.50 -2.90
CA LYS A 156 2.84 -3.03 -1.58
C LYS A 156 2.76 -4.55 -1.61
N ASN A 157 3.86 -5.23 -1.32
CA ASN A 157 3.96 -6.70 -1.27
C ASN A 157 3.37 -7.37 -2.54
N THR A 158 2.84 -8.59 -2.40
CA THR A 158 2.05 -9.30 -3.42
C THR A 158 2.80 -9.63 -4.73
N THR A 159 3.83 -10.49 -4.65
CA THR A 159 4.58 -10.98 -5.84
C THR A 159 3.67 -11.56 -6.92
N ALA A 160 2.56 -12.18 -6.54
CA ALA A 160 1.52 -12.71 -7.44
C ALA A 160 0.93 -11.68 -8.43
N LEU A 161 1.10 -10.37 -8.19
CA LEU A 161 0.66 -9.27 -9.06
C LEU A 161 1.79 -8.61 -9.88
N LEU A 162 3.05 -9.01 -9.70
CA LEU A 162 4.17 -8.49 -10.51
C LEU A 162 3.95 -8.61 -12.03
N PRO A 163 3.36 -9.69 -12.57
CA PRO A 163 3.04 -9.76 -14.00
C PRO A 163 2.04 -8.71 -14.47
N GLU A 164 1.16 -8.25 -13.59
CA GLU A 164 0.08 -7.30 -13.88
C GLU A 164 0.45 -5.85 -13.55
N ARG A 165 1.60 -5.60 -12.91
CA ARG A 165 2.02 -4.29 -12.41
C ARG A 165 1.90 -3.14 -13.42
N LYS A 166 2.30 -3.37 -14.67
CA LYS A 166 2.26 -2.35 -15.74
C LYS A 166 0.83 -2.05 -16.17
N THR A 167 -0.04 -3.06 -16.14
CA THR A 167 -1.47 -2.93 -16.47
C THR A 167 -2.24 -2.23 -15.35
N ILE A 168 -1.83 -2.46 -14.10
CA ILE A 168 -2.36 -1.77 -12.92
C ILE A 168 -1.87 -0.31 -12.91
N GLY A 169 -0.60 -0.08 -13.25
CA GLY A 169 0.04 1.24 -13.27
C GLY A 169 0.96 1.51 -12.09
N PHE A 170 1.51 0.47 -11.46
CA PHE A 170 2.52 0.64 -10.41
C PHE A 170 3.86 1.12 -10.96
N ASP A 171 4.51 2.01 -10.23
CA ASP A 171 5.76 2.68 -10.64
C ASP A 171 7.00 2.16 -9.90
N PHE A 172 6.81 1.64 -8.68
CA PHE A 172 7.86 1.11 -7.80
C PHE A 172 7.23 0.07 -6.85
N ALA A 173 8.03 -0.54 -5.98
CA ALA A 173 7.52 -1.42 -4.93
C ALA A 173 7.99 -1.00 -3.53
N VAL A 174 7.14 -1.28 -2.54
CA VAL A 174 7.52 -1.37 -1.13
C VAL A 174 7.22 -2.80 -0.71
N ALA A 175 8.23 -3.50 -0.22
CA ALA A 175 8.13 -4.92 0.11
C ALA A 175 8.57 -5.13 1.56
N GLU A 176 7.77 -5.88 2.31
CA GLU A 176 8.15 -6.39 3.61
C GLU A 176 8.72 -7.79 3.43
N GLU A 177 9.85 -8.04 4.06
CA GLU A 177 10.44 -9.36 4.26
C GLU A 177 10.82 -10.11 2.97
N CYS A 178 11.11 -9.41 1.87
CA CYS A 178 11.48 -10.07 0.61
C CYS A 178 12.74 -10.95 0.75
N GLY A 179 13.67 -10.60 1.65
CA GLY A 179 14.88 -11.38 1.91
C GLY A 179 14.53 -12.64 2.69
N GLN A 180 13.67 -12.52 3.69
CA GLN A 180 13.15 -13.66 4.46
C GLN A 180 12.39 -14.66 3.56
N TYR A 181 11.62 -14.17 2.59
CA TYR A 181 10.82 -14.97 1.65
C TYR A 181 11.50 -15.28 0.30
N GLU A 182 12.75 -14.84 0.10
CA GLU A 182 13.52 -15.04 -1.15
C GLU A 182 12.87 -14.41 -2.40
N GLU A 183 12.16 -13.29 -2.24
CA GLU A 183 11.41 -12.59 -3.28
C GLU A 183 12.11 -11.33 -3.83
N CYS A 184 13.23 -10.90 -3.24
CA CYS A 184 13.83 -9.60 -3.57
C CYS A 184 14.23 -9.46 -5.04
N GLU A 185 14.77 -10.52 -5.65
CA GLU A 185 15.17 -10.51 -7.06
C GLU A 185 13.96 -10.28 -8.00
N GLU A 186 12.79 -10.81 -7.65
CA GLU A 186 11.57 -10.64 -8.45
C GLU A 186 11.12 -9.19 -8.47
N TYR A 187 11.08 -8.53 -7.31
CA TYR A 187 10.78 -7.10 -7.22
C TYR A 187 11.84 -6.25 -7.93
N ALA A 188 13.13 -6.53 -7.70
CA ALA A 188 14.25 -5.80 -8.28
C ALA A 188 14.20 -5.83 -9.82
N ALA A 189 14.01 -7.01 -10.39
CA ALA A 189 13.85 -7.20 -11.83
C ALA A 189 12.57 -6.52 -12.36
N ALA A 190 11.48 -6.55 -11.59
CA ALA A 190 10.22 -5.97 -12.00
C ALA A 190 10.24 -4.43 -12.05
N TYR A 191 10.96 -3.79 -11.13
CA TYR A 191 10.93 -2.34 -10.91
C TYR A 191 12.26 -1.62 -11.16
N GLU A 192 13.24 -2.30 -11.79
CA GLU A 192 14.58 -1.76 -12.05
C GLU A 192 15.24 -1.22 -10.76
N ASN A 193 15.17 -2.01 -9.69
CA ASN A 193 15.66 -1.68 -8.35
C ASN A 193 14.97 -0.48 -7.65
N ARG A 194 13.84 0.02 -8.17
CA ARG A 194 12.96 0.95 -7.42
C ARG A 194 12.09 0.14 -6.46
N VAL A 195 12.75 -0.50 -5.49
CA VAL A 195 12.12 -1.35 -4.48
C VAL A 195 12.65 -0.89 -3.12
N TYR A 196 11.74 -0.64 -2.19
CA TYR A 196 12.08 -0.24 -0.83
C TYR A 196 11.67 -1.36 0.11
N VAL A 197 12.66 -1.97 0.76
CA VAL A 197 12.49 -3.21 1.51
C VAL A 197 12.51 -2.93 3.00
N ILE A 198 11.58 -3.52 3.75
CA ILE A 198 11.54 -3.55 5.20
C ILE A 198 11.83 -4.98 5.65
N GLU A 199 12.75 -5.16 6.59
CA GLU A 199 13.06 -6.47 7.16
C GLU A 199 12.92 -6.40 8.67
N TYR A 200 12.15 -7.33 9.25
CA TYR A 200 11.89 -7.37 10.68
C TYR A 200 12.90 -8.25 11.44
N THR A 201 13.85 -8.87 10.73
CA THR A 201 14.90 -9.69 11.31
C THR A 201 16.26 -9.39 10.68
N ASP A 202 17.34 -9.52 11.46
CA ASP A 202 18.72 -9.36 10.96
C ASP A 202 19.05 -10.37 9.84
N THR A 203 18.46 -11.57 9.90
CA THR A 203 18.67 -12.59 8.87
C THR A 203 18.04 -12.19 7.54
N GLY A 204 16.77 -11.75 7.58
CA GLY A 204 16.08 -11.25 6.39
C GLY A 204 16.79 -10.03 5.80
N TYR A 205 17.19 -9.08 6.67
CA TYR A 205 17.99 -7.91 6.27
C TYR A 205 19.29 -8.30 5.57
N GLY A 206 20.03 -9.26 6.13
CA GLY A 206 21.26 -9.77 5.52
C GLY A 206 21.04 -10.37 4.14
N ARG A 207 19.93 -11.09 3.92
CA ARG A 207 19.58 -11.65 2.60
C ARG A 207 19.10 -10.59 1.61
N ALA A 208 18.31 -9.61 2.06
CA ALA A 208 17.85 -8.52 1.20
C ALA A 208 18.99 -7.62 0.70
N CYS A 209 20.09 -7.54 1.44
CA CYS A 209 21.28 -6.76 1.09
C CYS A 209 22.39 -7.53 0.34
N ALA A 210 22.18 -8.83 0.08
CA ALA A 210 23.20 -9.72 -0.48
C ALA A 210 23.45 -9.53 -1.99
#